data_AF-A0A517Q8D2-F1
#
_entry.id   AF-A0A517Q8D2-F1
#
_cell.length_a   1.000
_cell.length_b   1.000
_cell.length_c   1.000
_cell.angle_alpha   90.00
_cell.angle_beta   90.00
_cell.angle_gamma   90.00
#
_symmetry.space_group_name_H-M   'P 1'
#
loop_
_entity.id
_entity.type
_entity.pdbx_description
1 polymer ?
#
loop_
_entity_poly.entity_id
_entity_poly.type
_entity_poly.pdbx_seq_one_letter_code
_entity_poly.pdbx_strand_id
1 'polypeptide(L)'
;MLGGAAGTTVLIDVNAAGYGWFVDGTPLDSSEFTLIDGSLLAGSGSAAFGQMDLLTVVMHELGHTLGLEDLATDGTLMSDSLDVSERRLPTEDDLDAFFSAISGGDNPLLD
;
A
#
# COMPACT_ATOMS: atom_id res chain seq x y z
N MET A 1 -13.26 1.82 -4.76
CA MET A 1 -12.31 0.71 -4.96
C MET A 1 -11.15 1.27 -5.75
N LEU A 2 -9.92 1.10 -5.25
CA LEU A 2 -8.70 1.66 -5.85
C LEU A 2 -7.93 0.61 -6.65
N GLY A 3 -7.92 -0.63 -6.17
CA GLY A 3 -7.37 -1.79 -6.82
C GLY A 3 -8.15 -3.05 -6.44
N GLY A 4 -7.69 -4.18 -6.96
CA GLY A 4 -8.10 -5.50 -6.51
C GLY A 4 -7.13 -6.57 -7.03
N ALA A 5 -6.98 -7.67 -6.30
CA ALA A 5 -6.18 -8.81 -6.72
C ALA A 5 -7.07 -10.01 -7.08
N ALA A 6 -6.70 -10.72 -8.16
CA ALA A 6 -7.34 -11.96 -8.59
C ALA A 6 -6.27 -12.99 -8.97
N GLY A 7 -5.97 -13.91 -8.04
CA GLY A 7 -4.85 -14.84 -8.17
C GLY A 7 -3.54 -14.07 -8.27
N THR A 8 -2.85 -14.18 -9.40
CA THR A 8 -1.59 -13.45 -9.67
C THR A 8 -1.78 -12.17 -10.48
N THR A 9 -3.02 -11.73 -10.67
CA THR A 9 -3.34 -10.51 -11.43
C THR A 9 -3.69 -9.38 -10.48
N VAL A 10 -3.00 -8.25 -10.62
CA VAL A 10 -3.35 -6.99 -9.95
C VAL A 10 -4.16 -6.12 -10.92
N LEU A 11 -5.32 -5.65 -10.45
CA LEU A 11 -6.21 -4.73 -11.14
C LEU A 11 -6.11 -3.37 -10.46
N ILE A 12 -6.03 -2.30 -11.24
CA ILE A 12 -5.94 -0.92 -10.75
C ILE A 12 -7.08 -0.11 -11.37
N ASP A 13 -7.77 0.68 -10.56
CA ASP A 13 -8.81 1.59 -11.04
C ASP A 13 -8.19 2.63 -11.99
N VAL A 14 -8.87 2.92 -13.09
CA VAL A 14 -8.35 3.80 -14.15
C VAL A 14 -8.17 5.25 -13.69
N ASN A 15 -8.95 5.71 -12.70
CA ASN A 15 -8.96 7.11 -12.26
C ASN A 15 -8.87 7.29 -10.73
N ALA A 16 -8.46 6.26 -9.99
CA ALA A 16 -8.31 6.29 -8.54
C ALA A 16 -9.58 6.78 -7.81
N ALA A 17 -10.74 6.19 -8.13
CA ALA A 17 -12.04 6.63 -7.63
C ALA A 17 -12.36 8.13 -7.88
N GLY A 18 -11.75 8.72 -8.91
CA GLY A 18 -11.93 10.13 -9.28
C GLY A 18 -10.92 11.11 -8.66
N TYR A 19 -10.02 10.65 -7.79
CA TYR A 19 -8.98 11.49 -7.17
C TYR A 19 -7.71 11.64 -8.02
N GLY A 20 -7.52 10.75 -9.01
CA GLY A 20 -6.29 10.68 -9.80
C GLY A 20 -5.15 9.96 -9.08
N TRP A 21 -4.21 9.45 -9.88
CA TRP A 21 -3.04 8.73 -9.39
C TRP A 21 -1.84 9.65 -9.26
N PHE A 22 -1.26 9.66 -8.06
CA PHE A 22 0.14 10.04 -7.93
C PHE A 22 1.02 8.86 -8.35
N VAL A 23 1.81 9.06 -9.39
CA VAL A 23 2.84 8.13 -9.84
C VAL A 23 4.17 8.69 -9.40
N ASP A 24 4.82 7.98 -8.49
CA ASP A 24 6.05 8.44 -7.88
C ASP A 24 7.24 8.37 -8.83
N GLY A 25 7.95 9.49 -8.98
CA GLY A 25 9.21 9.58 -9.72
C GLY A 25 10.43 9.13 -8.91
N THR A 26 10.29 9.06 -7.58
CA THR A 26 11.32 8.71 -6.59
C THR A 26 10.87 7.61 -5.61
N PRO A 27 10.36 6.46 -6.09
CA PRO A 27 9.72 5.44 -5.24
C PRO A 27 10.61 4.84 -4.15
N LEU A 28 11.93 5.01 -4.25
CA LEU A 28 12.90 4.50 -3.26
C LEU A 28 13.23 5.49 -2.14
N ASP A 29 12.84 6.76 -2.24
CA ASP A 29 13.15 7.78 -1.22
C ASP A 29 11.93 8.54 -0.69
N SER A 30 10.77 8.47 -1.37
CA SER A 30 9.51 9.13 -0.95
C SER A 30 9.64 10.64 -0.71
N SER A 31 10.48 11.33 -1.49
CA SER A 31 10.78 12.76 -1.31
C SER A 31 9.55 13.69 -1.40
N GLU A 32 8.44 13.23 -1.95
CA GLU A 32 7.18 13.95 -2.08
C GLU A 32 6.34 13.95 -0.79
N PHE A 33 6.74 13.18 0.22
CA PHE A 33 6.02 13.00 1.47
C PHE A 33 6.85 13.45 2.68
N THR A 34 6.17 13.79 3.76
CA THR A 34 6.79 14.10 5.06
C THR A 34 6.24 13.14 6.11
N LEU A 35 7.12 12.60 6.95
CA LEU A 35 6.72 11.76 8.07
C LEU A 35 6.11 12.63 9.19
N ILE A 36 4.83 12.44 9.48
CA ILE A 36 4.08 13.15 10.52
C ILE A 36 3.34 12.10 11.36
N ASP A 37 3.65 12.03 12.65
CA ASP A 37 3.05 11.09 13.60
C ASP A 37 3.06 9.62 13.14
N GLY A 38 4.09 9.22 12.39
CA GLY A 38 4.26 7.85 11.86
C GLY A 38 3.69 7.62 10.46
N SER A 39 2.98 8.59 9.88
CA SER A 39 2.40 8.51 8.53
C SER A 39 3.16 9.36 7.53
N LEU A 40 3.35 8.85 6.30
CA LEU A 40 3.90 9.63 5.19
C LEU A 40 2.79 10.43 4.52
N LEU A 41 2.81 11.76 4.71
CA LEU A 41 1.79 12.67 4.20
C LEU A 41 2.37 13.70 3.25
N ALA A 42 1.71 13.90 2.11
CA ALA A 42 2.04 14.95 1.15
C ALA A 42 1.31 16.24 1.54
N GLY A 43 2.08 17.32 1.73
CA GLY A 43 1.54 18.66 1.97
C GLY A 43 1.18 19.39 0.66
N SER A 44 0.50 20.53 0.75
CA SER A 44 -0.03 21.28 -0.41
C SER A 44 0.99 21.74 -1.46
N GLY A 45 2.28 21.73 -1.14
CA GLY A 45 3.36 22.01 -2.11
C GLY A 45 3.90 20.77 -2.85
N SER A 46 3.44 19.57 -2.48
CA SER A 46 3.88 18.31 -3.07
C SER A 46 3.05 17.96 -4.30
N ALA A 47 3.67 17.30 -5.28
CA ALA A 47 2.98 16.75 -6.44
C ALA A 47 1.97 15.65 -6.06
N ALA A 48 2.15 14.98 -4.91
CA ALA A 48 1.24 13.94 -4.42
C ALA A 48 -0.01 14.49 -3.70
N PHE A 49 -0.08 15.80 -3.44
CA PHE A 49 -1.19 16.39 -2.70
C PHE A 49 -2.53 16.21 -3.41
N GLY A 50 -3.52 15.68 -2.69
CA GLY A 50 -4.89 15.47 -3.16
C GLY A 50 -5.09 14.27 -4.09
N GLN A 51 -4.06 13.46 -4.34
CA GLN A 51 -4.12 12.28 -5.21
C GLN A 51 -3.98 10.99 -4.39
N MET A 52 -4.36 9.86 -4.97
CA MET A 52 -4.10 8.53 -4.38
C MET A 52 -2.69 8.07 -4.75
N ASP A 53 -1.95 7.52 -3.79
CA ASP A 53 -0.61 6.99 -4.04
C ASP A 53 -0.67 5.62 -4.73
N LEU A 54 -0.25 5.56 -6.00
CA LEU A 54 -0.30 4.31 -6.78
C LEU A 54 0.63 3.24 -6.20
N LEU A 55 1.78 3.64 -5.65
CA LEU A 55 2.74 2.70 -5.07
C LEU A 55 2.12 1.95 -3.89
N THR A 56 1.47 2.67 -2.97
CA THR A 56 0.74 2.09 -1.83
C THR A 56 -0.29 1.07 -2.30
N VAL A 57 -1.16 1.44 -3.26
CA VAL A 57 -2.20 0.53 -3.75
C VAL A 57 -1.59 -0.71 -4.42
N VAL A 58 -0.58 -0.56 -5.28
CA VAL A 58 0.09 -1.71 -5.91
C VAL A 58 0.69 -2.65 -4.86
N MET A 59 1.34 -2.11 -3.82
CA MET A 59 1.91 -2.92 -2.75
C MET A 59 0.83 -3.63 -1.93
N HIS A 60 -0.30 -2.98 -1.65
CA HIS A 60 -1.45 -3.58 -0.98
C HIS A 60 -2.01 -4.77 -1.78
N GLU A 61 -2.24 -4.59 -3.09
CA GLU A 61 -2.74 -5.67 -3.94
C GLU A 61 -1.73 -6.82 -4.07
N LEU A 62 -0.43 -6.52 -4.10
CA LEU A 62 0.60 -7.55 -4.02
C LEU A 62 0.53 -8.32 -2.70
N GLY A 63 0.20 -7.66 -1.58
CA GLY A 63 -0.09 -8.33 -0.32
C GLY A 63 -1.20 -9.37 -0.45
N HIS A 64 -2.30 -9.05 -1.15
CA HIS A 64 -3.34 -10.04 -1.44
C HIS A 64 -2.84 -11.18 -2.33
N THR A 65 -1.98 -10.92 -3.33
CA THR A 65 -1.36 -12.02 -4.11
C THR A 65 -0.45 -12.92 -3.26
N LEU A 66 0.00 -12.41 -2.11
CA LEU A 66 0.77 -13.16 -1.11
C LEU A 66 -0.11 -13.83 -0.05
N GLY A 67 -1.44 -13.72 -0.16
CA GLY A 67 -2.41 -14.31 0.76
C GLY A 67 -2.71 -13.49 2.02
N LEU A 68 -2.33 -12.21 2.05
CA LEU A 68 -2.73 -11.30 3.13
C LEU A 68 -4.17 -10.81 2.92
N GLU A 69 -4.92 -10.70 4.01
CA GLU A 69 -6.27 -10.14 4.01
C GLU A 69 -6.25 -8.64 4.32
N ASP A 70 -7.36 -7.97 3.98
CA ASP A 70 -7.62 -6.61 4.42
C ASP A 70 -7.69 -6.52 5.94
N LEU A 71 -7.11 -5.44 6.47
CA LEU A 71 -7.16 -5.11 7.89
C LEU A 71 -8.08 -3.92 8.11
N ALA A 72 -8.96 -4.02 9.10
CA ALA A 72 -9.76 -2.88 9.57
C ALA A 72 -8.94 -1.88 10.41
N THR A 73 -7.65 -2.16 10.63
CA THR A 73 -6.75 -1.29 11.38
C THR A 73 -6.20 -0.21 10.46
N ASP A 74 -6.40 1.05 10.81
CA ASP A 74 -5.89 2.20 10.05
C ASP A 74 -4.35 2.29 10.06
N GLY A 75 -3.79 2.87 9.01
CA GLY A 75 -2.37 3.26 8.96
C GLY A 75 -1.39 2.15 8.58
N THR A 76 -1.86 0.95 8.25
CA THR A 76 -1.01 -0.16 7.76
C THR A 76 -1.13 -0.29 6.25
N LEU A 77 -0.16 -0.97 5.61
CA LEU A 77 -0.22 -1.24 4.17
C LEU A 77 -1.49 -2.01 3.77
N MET A 78 -1.88 -2.99 4.58
CA MET A 78 -3.04 -3.86 4.32
C MET A 78 -4.36 -3.29 4.85
N SER A 79 -4.42 -2.02 5.26
CA SER A 79 -5.71 -1.42 5.64
C SER A 79 -6.69 -1.38 4.47
N ASP A 80 -7.98 -1.59 4.73
CA ASP A 80 -9.05 -1.62 3.72
C ASP A 80 -9.34 -0.26 3.04
N SER A 81 -8.73 0.82 3.55
CA SER A 81 -8.92 2.19 3.11
C SER A 81 -7.63 2.98 3.17
N LEU A 82 -7.51 3.95 2.25
CA LEU A 82 -6.36 4.84 2.10
C LEU A 82 -6.85 6.26 1.90
N ASP A 83 -6.28 7.21 2.63
CA ASP A 83 -6.59 8.63 2.45
C ASP A 83 -5.81 9.24 1.28
N VAL A 84 -6.34 10.31 0.70
CA VAL A 84 -5.62 11.11 -0.30
C VAL A 84 -4.36 11.72 0.31
N SER A 85 -3.32 11.90 -0.50
CA SER A 85 -2.03 12.46 -0.07
C SER A 85 -1.26 11.59 0.94
N GLU A 86 -1.69 10.35 1.17
CA GLU A 86 -1.04 9.42 2.08
C GLU A 86 -0.25 8.36 1.32
N ARG A 87 0.92 8.01 1.84
CA ARG A 87 1.68 6.84 1.45
C ARG A 87 1.80 5.86 2.61
N ARG A 88 1.61 4.57 2.31
CA ARG A 88 1.89 3.47 3.22
C ARG A 88 2.83 2.48 2.55
N LEU A 89 3.82 2.03 3.30
CA LEU A 89 4.83 1.06 2.88
C LEU A 89 4.83 -0.10 3.88
N PRO A 90 5.24 -1.31 3.48
CA PRO A 90 5.42 -2.39 4.43
C PRO A 90 6.50 -2.00 5.45
N THR A 91 6.25 -2.31 6.71
CA THR A 91 7.18 -2.10 7.82
C THR A 91 8.10 -3.31 8.01
N GLU A 92 9.15 -3.16 8.81
CA GLU A 92 9.99 -4.30 9.21
C GLU A 92 9.17 -5.36 9.97
N ASP A 93 8.20 -4.92 10.79
CA ASP A 93 7.31 -5.83 11.52
C ASP A 93 6.42 -6.65 10.57
N ASP A 94 5.93 -6.05 9.48
CA ASP A 94 5.15 -6.77 8.47
C ASP A 94 5.98 -7.86 7.79
N LEU A 95 7.25 -7.55 7.46
CA LEU A 95 8.18 -8.50 6.84
C LEU A 95 8.53 -9.63 7.81
N ASP A 96 8.86 -9.31 9.06
CA ASP A 96 9.21 -10.29 10.09
C ASP A 96 8.02 -11.22 10.38
N ALA A 97 6.80 -10.68 10.48
CA ALA A 97 5.59 -11.47 10.67
C ALA A 97 5.38 -12.47 9.52
N PHE A 98 5.51 -12.01 8.27
CA PHE A 98 5.33 -12.85 7.09
C PHE A 98 6.34 -13.99 7.02
N PHE A 99 7.64 -13.70 7.15
CA PHE A 99 8.67 -14.75 7.07
C PHE A 99 8.68 -15.68 8.29
N SER A 100 8.28 -15.17 9.47
CA SER A 100 8.08 -16.00 10.66
C SER A 100 6.95 -17.02 10.44
N ALA A 101 5.81 -16.60 9.89
CA ALA A 101 4.70 -17.51 9.57
C ALA A 101 5.13 -18.63 8.60
N ILE A 102 5.83 -18.27 7.52
CA ILE A 102 6.39 -19.25 6.56
C ILE A 102 7.33 -20.24 7.25
N SER A 103 8.22 -19.75 8.12
CA SER A 103 9.16 -20.62 8.86
C SER A 103 8.46 -21.54 9.86
N GLY A 104 7.29 -21.11 10.36
CA GLY A 104 6.42 -21.87 11.25
C GLY A 104 5.55 -22.93 10.56
N GLY A 105 5.52 -22.93 9.22
CA GLY A 105 4.76 -23.89 8.41
C GLY A 105 3.46 -23.35 7.82
N ASP A 106 3.06 -22.13 8.17
CA ASP A 106 1.90 -21.44 7.60
C ASP A 106 2.38 -20.63 6.38
N ASN A 107 2.54 -21.31 5.24
CA ASN A 107 2.94 -20.67 3.99
C ASN A 107 1.71 -20.38 3.11
N PRO A 108 1.23 -19.12 3.06
CA PRO A 108 0.02 -18.75 2.31
C PRO A 108 0.16 -18.91 0.79
N LEU A 109 1.36 -19.19 0.27
CA LEU A 109 1.62 -19.37 -1.16
C LEU A 109 1.52 -20.82 -1.64
N LEU A 110 1.35 -21.78 -0.72
CA LEU A 110 1.34 -23.21 -1.04
C LEU A 110 -0.06 -23.84 -1.05
N ASP A 111 -1.08 -23.04 -0.77
CA ASP A 111 -2.49 -23.45 -0.76
C ASP A 111 -3.14 -23.40 -2.16
#